data_AF-A0A497SIW8-F1
#
_entry.id   AF-A0A497SIW8-F1
#
_cell.length_a   1.000
_cell.length_b   1.000
_cell.length_c   1.000
_cell.angle_alpha   90.00
_cell.angle_beta   90.00
_cell.angle_gamma   90.00
#
_symmetry.space_group_name_H-M   'P 1'
#
loop_
_entity.id
_entity.type
_entity.pdbx_description
1 polymer ?
#
loop_
_entity_poly.entity_id
_entity_poly.type
_entity_poly.pdbx_seq_one_letter_code
_entity_poly.pdbx_strand_id
1 'polypeptide(L)'
;MQVLKQIIPYQKQSDSFYIAFIGDTHIGHRTVDWQTLKRVLNWIKENKAFWIGMGDWAHAIAPHPNERRLDLDELDPQFLAPEQQYKKVYELLEPIRRQGLMILTGNHDDVLRRRHYHDFVDALAYKLGVAYAGYDGFLRLVFKRGRHRQRLDIYAHHGYYGGRTKTGKINRLTDMANLFEA
;
A
#
# COMPACT_ATOMS: atom_id res chain seq x y z
N MET A 1 0.94 -11.31 12.97
CA MET A 1 0.06 -10.32 12.33
C MET A 1 -0.45 -9.32 13.38
N GLN A 2 -0.15 -8.04 13.20
CA GLN A 2 -0.64 -6.98 14.09
C GLN A 2 -2.09 -6.63 13.75
N VAL A 3 -2.95 -6.52 14.76
CA VAL A 3 -4.34 -6.05 14.59
C VAL A 3 -4.37 -4.54 14.82
N LEU A 4 -4.51 -3.78 13.74
CA LEU A 4 -4.72 -2.34 13.78
C LEU A 4 -6.21 -2.07 14.03
N LYS A 5 -6.52 -1.18 14.96
CA LYS A 5 -7.91 -0.83 15.29
C LYS A 5 -8.11 0.66 15.16
N GLN A 6 -9.09 1.06 14.36
CA GLN A 6 -9.51 2.45 14.25
C GLN A 6 -10.99 2.62 14.62
N ILE A 7 -11.29 3.69 15.34
CA ILE A 7 -12.66 4.07 15.68
C ILE A 7 -13.05 5.27 14.83
N ILE A 8 -14.09 5.11 14.01
CA ILE A 8 -14.59 6.15 13.13
C ILE A 8 -15.93 6.65 13.71
N PRO A 9 -15.97 7.86 14.29
CA PRO A 9 -17.23 8.42 14.74
C PRO A 9 -18.10 8.83 13.56
N TYR A 10 -19.41 8.66 13.69
CA TYR A 10 -20.40 9.12 12.70
C TYR A 10 -21.61 9.73 13.40
N GLN A 11 -22.34 10.59 12.69
CA GLN A 11 -23.42 11.42 13.27
C GLN A 11 -24.79 10.91 12.86
N LYS A 12 -24.99 10.61 11.58
CA LYS A 12 -26.28 10.17 11.03
C LYS A 12 -26.18 8.76 10.49
N GLN A 13 -27.27 8.01 10.54
CA GLN A 13 -27.32 6.65 10.00
C GLN A 13 -27.10 6.62 8.48
N SER A 14 -27.40 7.73 7.79
CA SER A 14 -27.17 7.93 6.36
C SER A 14 -25.73 8.31 6.02
N ASP A 15 -24.84 8.50 7.01
CA ASP A 15 -23.44 8.84 6.73
C ASP A 15 -22.78 7.67 5.99
N SER A 16 -22.14 7.97 4.85
CA SER A 16 -21.39 7.02 4.06
C SER A 16 -19.89 7.26 4.21
N PHE A 17 -19.12 6.18 4.11
CA PHE A 17 -17.66 6.20 4.18
C PHE A 17 -17.10 5.48 2.97
N TYR A 18 -16.04 6.03 2.40
CA TYR A 18 -15.31 5.44 1.30
C TYR A 18 -13.95 4.95 1.81
N ILE A 19 -13.53 3.78 1.31
CA ILE A 19 -12.19 3.24 1.54
C ILE A 19 -11.60 2.93 0.16
N ALA A 20 -10.50 3.58 -0.17
CA ALA A 20 -9.74 3.34 -1.38
C ALA A 20 -8.56 2.41 -1.07
N PHE A 21 -8.23 1.53 -2.00
CA PHE A 21 -7.03 0.70 -1.95
C PHE A 21 -6.07 1.21 -3.02
N ILE A 22 -4.84 1.56 -2.63
CA ILE A 22 -3.83 2.12 -3.54
C ILE A 22 -2.54 1.35 -3.35
N GLY A 23 -1.97 0.82 -4.42
CA GLY A 23 -0.68 0.14 -4.44
C GLY A 23 -0.20 -0.01 -5.87
N ASP A 24 0.92 -0.70 -6.06
CA ASP A 24 1.53 -0.99 -7.36
C ASP A 24 1.73 0.29 -8.19
N THR A 25 2.01 1.41 -7.52
CA THR A 25 2.21 2.70 -8.18
C THR A 25 3.54 2.75 -8.91
N HIS A 26 4.51 1.92 -8.50
CA HIS A 26 5.83 1.78 -9.11
C HIS A 26 6.46 3.12 -9.54
N ILE A 27 6.36 4.12 -8.66
CA ILE A 27 6.89 5.45 -8.92
C ILE A 27 8.38 5.35 -9.22
N GLY A 28 8.80 5.97 -10.32
CA GLY A 28 10.15 5.83 -10.88
C GLY A 28 10.26 4.95 -12.11
N HIS A 29 9.20 4.21 -12.45
CA HIS A 29 9.10 3.58 -13.78
C HIS A 29 8.64 4.61 -14.83
N ARG A 30 9.13 4.52 -16.07
CA ARG A 30 8.80 5.46 -17.17
C ARG A 30 7.33 5.48 -17.54
N THR A 31 6.62 4.38 -17.32
CA THR A 31 5.23 4.21 -17.79
C THR A 31 4.19 4.46 -16.70
N VAL A 32 4.55 5.10 -15.59
CA VAL A 32 3.59 5.47 -14.54
C VAL A 32 2.48 6.33 -15.15
N ASP A 33 1.23 5.90 -15.01
CA ASP A 33 0.06 6.70 -15.39
C ASP A 33 -0.21 7.77 -14.34
N TRP A 34 0.55 8.87 -14.46
CA TRP A 34 0.46 10.03 -13.59
C TRP A 34 -0.92 10.68 -13.57
N GLN A 35 -1.65 10.61 -14.69
CA GLN A 35 -2.96 11.24 -14.78
C GLN A 35 -3.98 10.45 -13.96
N THR A 36 -4.00 9.13 -14.10
CA THR A 36 -4.88 8.26 -13.31
C THR A 36 -4.52 8.30 -11.83
N LEU A 37 -3.22 8.23 -11.49
CA LEU A 37 -2.78 8.31 -10.10
C LEU A 37 -3.24 9.62 -9.44
N LYS A 38 -2.99 10.77 -10.08
CA LYS A 38 -3.44 12.08 -9.56
C LYS A 38 -4.96 12.17 -9.45
N ARG A 39 -5.71 11.61 -10.40
CA ARG A 39 -7.18 11.57 -10.37
C ARG A 39 -7.68 10.79 -9.16
N VAL A 40 -7.09 9.63 -8.87
CA VAL A 40 -7.43 8.81 -7.69
C VAL A 40 -7.11 9.56 -6.40
N LEU A 41 -5.91 10.14 -6.28
CA LEU A 41 -5.51 10.88 -5.08
C LEU A 41 -6.40 12.12 -4.83
N ASN A 42 -6.75 12.84 -5.90
CA ASN A 42 -7.68 13.97 -5.82
C ASN A 42 -9.07 13.51 -5.40
N TRP A 43 -9.58 12.41 -5.97
CA TRP A 43 -10.86 11.84 -5.57
C TRP A 43 -10.89 11.47 -4.08
N ILE A 44 -9.81 10.86 -3.57
CA ILE A 44 -9.67 10.53 -2.14
C ILE A 44 -9.70 11.79 -1.28
N LYS A 45 -8.97 12.83 -1.70
CA LYS A 45 -8.92 14.11 -1.01
C LYS A 45 -10.29 14.78 -0.95
N GLU A 46 -10.96 14.90 -2.09
CA GLU A 46 -12.24 15.60 -2.25
C GLU A 46 -13.39 14.88 -1.51
N ASN A 47 -13.44 13.55 -1.61
CA ASN A 47 -14.47 12.74 -0.97
C ASN A 47 -14.15 12.41 0.50
N LYS A 48 -13.02 12.88 1.02
CA LYS A 48 -12.51 12.53 2.36
C LYS A 48 -12.50 11.00 2.58
N ALA A 49 -12.22 10.27 1.50
CA ALA A 49 -12.17 8.81 1.55
C ALA A 49 -10.97 8.39 2.39
N PHE A 50 -11.14 7.35 3.20
CA PHE A 50 -10.01 6.67 3.80
C PHE A 50 -9.22 5.91 2.74
N TRP A 51 -7.95 5.62 3.01
CA TRP A 51 -7.17 4.77 2.12
C TRP A 51 -6.32 3.73 2.86
N ILE A 52 -6.12 2.60 2.21
CA ILE A 52 -5.22 1.52 2.60
C ILE A 52 -4.15 1.40 1.52
N GLY A 53 -2.91 1.49 1.96
CA GLY A 53 -1.73 1.32 1.13
C GLY A 53 -1.42 -0.15 0.89
N MET A 54 -1.39 -0.60 -0.36
CA MET A 54 -1.29 -2.00 -0.74
C MET A 54 0.12 -2.45 -1.14
N GLY A 55 1.16 -1.60 -1.00
CA GLY A 55 2.55 -1.94 -1.31
C GLY A 55 2.98 -1.59 -2.74
N ASP A 56 4.26 -1.82 -3.05
CA ASP A 56 4.91 -1.53 -4.34
C ASP A 56 4.75 -0.07 -4.78
N TRP A 57 5.08 0.82 -3.83
CA TRP A 57 4.93 2.27 -3.99
C TRP A 57 5.88 2.86 -5.02
N ALA A 58 7.11 2.36 -5.02
CA ALA A 58 8.18 2.80 -5.90
C ALA A 58 8.69 1.62 -6.73
N HIS A 59 9.23 1.90 -7.91
CA HIS A 59 9.82 0.85 -8.74
C HIS A 59 11.05 0.24 -8.03
N ALA A 60 11.92 1.13 -7.54
CA ALA A 60 12.91 0.97 -6.49
C ALA A 60 13.73 -0.33 -6.57
N ILE A 61 14.13 -0.72 -7.77
CA ILE A 61 15.01 -1.88 -7.97
C ILE A 61 16.45 -1.40 -7.88
N ALA A 62 17.17 -1.81 -6.83
CA ALA A 62 18.58 -1.48 -6.65
C ALA A 62 19.50 -2.56 -7.25
N PRO A 63 20.71 -2.17 -7.72
CA PRO A 63 21.70 -3.13 -8.22
C PRO A 63 22.10 -4.15 -7.16
N HIS A 64 21.99 -5.44 -7.50
CA HIS A 64 22.43 -6.54 -6.66
C HIS A 64 22.76 -7.76 -7.55
N PRO A 65 23.77 -8.59 -7.23
CA PRO A 65 24.16 -9.73 -8.08
C PRO A 65 23.02 -10.71 -8.43
N ASN A 66 22.06 -10.85 -7.50
CA ASN A 66 20.87 -11.69 -7.66
C ASN A 66 19.59 -10.92 -8.07
N GLU A 67 19.72 -9.67 -8.50
CA GLU A 67 18.60 -8.89 -9.02
C GLU A 67 18.57 -8.96 -10.54
N ARG A 68 17.56 -9.64 -11.07
CA ARG A 68 17.38 -9.84 -12.52
C ARG A 68 16.32 -8.92 -13.12
N ARG A 69 15.59 -8.19 -12.28
CA ARG A 69 14.50 -7.29 -12.70
C ARG A 69 15.01 -5.88 -13.02
N LEU A 70 16.25 -5.54 -12.66
CA LEU A 70 16.79 -4.21 -12.90
C LEU A 70 16.99 -4.00 -14.41
N ASP A 71 16.18 -3.12 -14.97
CA ASP A 71 16.36 -2.58 -16.31
C ASP A 71 16.46 -1.05 -16.21
N LEU A 72 17.59 -0.48 -16.66
CA LEU A 72 17.81 0.96 -16.60
C LEU A 72 16.99 1.71 -17.67
N ASP A 73 16.56 1.03 -18.73
CA ASP A 73 15.70 1.61 -19.76
C ASP A 73 14.25 1.77 -19.30
N GLU A 74 13.87 1.07 -18.24
CA GLU A 74 12.55 1.17 -17.59
C GLU A 74 12.49 2.34 -16.58
N LEU A 75 13.63 2.88 -16.13
CA LEU A 75 13.70 3.94 -15.12
C LEU A 75 13.45 5.32 -15.70
N ASP A 76 12.57 6.08 -15.05
CA ASP A 76 12.39 7.51 -15.30
C ASP A 76 13.68 8.27 -14.92
N PRO A 77 14.31 9.03 -15.85
CA PRO A 77 15.52 9.80 -15.57
C PRO A 77 15.40 10.79 -14.41
N GLN A 78 14.19 11.21 -14.03
CA GLN A 78 13.95 12.09 -12.89
C GLN A 78 14.07 11.38 -11.54
N PHE A 79 13.98 10.05 -11.52
CA PHE A 79 13.88 9.23 -10.30
C PHE A 79 14.78 8.00 -10.37
N LEU A 80 16.08 8.21 -10.57
CA LEU A 80 17.07 7.14 -10.71
C LEU A 80 17.31 6.34 -9.41
N ALA A 81 17.20 7.00 -8.26
CA ALA A 81 17.46 6.38 -6.96
C ALA A 81 16.16 6.07 -6.19
N PRO A 82 16.11 4.96 -5.41
CA PRO A 82 14.98 4.65 -4.53
C PRO A 82 14.56 5.82 -3.64
N GLU A 83 15.50 6.60 -3.12
CA GLU A 83 15.25 7.78 -2.29
C GLU A 83 14.45 8.85 -3.03
N GLN A 84 14.76 9.10 -4.31
CA GLN A 84 14.05 10.08 -5.15
C GLN A 84 12.62 9.61 -5.42
N GLN A 85 12.46 8.32 -5.70
CA GLN A 85 11.15 7.71 -5.95
C GLN A 85 10.28 7.78 -4.70
N TYR A 86 10.80 7.39 -3.53
CA TYR A 86 10.08 7.44 -2.26
C TYR A 86 9.82 8.85 -1.76
N LYS A 87 10.72 9.81 -2.04
CA LYS A 87 10.41 11.23 -1.83
C LYS A 87 9.20 11.63 -2.66
N LYS A 88 9.09 11.18 -3.90
CA LYS A 88 7.93 11.48 -4.73
C LYS A 88 6.65 10.82 -4.22
N VAL A 89 6.73 9.56 -3.74
CA VAL A 89 5.62 8.89 -3.07
C VAL A 89 5.13 9.73 -1.88
N TYR A 90 6.04 10.20 -1.03
CA TYR A 90 5.70 11.04 0.12
C TYR A 90 4.96 12.31 -0.31
N GLU A 91 5.48 13.06 -1.29
CA GLU A 91 4.85 14.30 -1.78
C GLU A 91 3.41 14.09 -2.28
N LEU A 92 3.11 12.92 -2.84
CA LEU A 92 1.78 12.58 -3.35
C LEU A 92 0.81 12.19 -2.24
N LEU A 93 1.29 11.49 -1.22
CA LEU A 93 0.47 10.99 -0.12
C LEU A 93 0.31 12.00 1.02
N GLU A 94 1.26 12.92 1.20
CA GLU A 94 1.25 13.94 2.26
C GLU A 94 -0.08 14.73 2.31
N PRO A 95 -0.68 15.19 1.19
CA PRO A 95 -1.96 15.92 1.23
C PRO A 95 -3.16 15.09 1.72
N ILE A 96 -3.07 13.76 1.69
CA ILE A 96 -4.12 12.83 2.10
C ILE A 96 -3.71 11.97 3.32
N ARG A 97 -2.58 12.29 3.98
CA ARG A 97 -2.02 11.46 5.05
C ARG A 97 -2.98 11.21 6.22
N ARG A 98 -3.84 12.18 6.52
CA ARG A 98 -4.83 12.08 7.62
C ARG A 98 -5.93 11.05 7.34
N GLN A 99 -6.10 10.66 6.08
CA GLN A 99 -7.04 9.65 5.65
C GLN A 99 -6.41 8.24 5.57
N GLY A 100 -5.10 8.11 5.81
CA GLY A 100 -4.39 6.83 5.75
C GLY A 100 -4.72 5.94 6.94
N LEU A 101 -5.24 4.75 6.67
CA LEU A 101 -5.59 3.77 7.69
C LEU A 101 -4.39 2.89 8.07
N MET A 102 -3.71 2.38 7.04
CA MET A 102 -2.48 1.59 7.15
C MET A 102 -1.76 1.55 5.81
N ILE A 103 -0.48 1.18 5.82
CA ILE A 103 0.36 1.02 4.64
C ILE A 103 1.14 -0.29 4.69
N LEU A 104 1.06 -1.04 3.59
CA LEU A 104 1.74 -2.32 3.42
C LEU A 104 3.03 -2.14 2.60
N THR A 105 3.94 -3.09 2.81
CA THR A 105 5.15 -3.35 2.01
C THR A 105 4.78 -4.28 0.85
N GLY A 106 5.22 -3.94 -0.36
CA GLY A 106 5.09 -4.85 -1.50
C GLY A 106 6.35 -5.69 -1.77
N ASN A 107 6.35 -6.51 -2.82
CA ASN A 107 7.51 -7.36 -3.11
C ASN A 107 8.73 -6.59 -3.65
N HIS A 108 8.57 -5.44 -4.31
CA HIS A 108 9.69 -4.58 -4.65
C HIS A 108 10.34 -4.02 -3.38
N ASP A 109 9.49 -3.52 -2.48
CA ASP A 109 9.88 -2.91 -1.22
C ASP A 109 10.57 -3.91 -0.27
N ASP A 110 10.03 -5.13 -0.17
CA ASP A 110 10.58 -6.17 0.70
C ASP A 110 11.96 -6.66 0.22
N VAL A 111 12.18 -6.69 -1.10
CA VAL A 111 13.49 -7.04 -1.66
C VAL A 111 14.54 -5.99 -1.30
N LEU A 112 14.19 -4.70 -1.38
CA LEU A 112 15.08 -3.63 -0.92
C LEU A 112 15.42 -3.77 0.56
N ARG A 113 14.40 -3.97 1.40
CA ARG A 113 14.57 -4.16 2.85
C ARG A 113 15.50 -5.32 3.17
N ARG A 114 15.34 -6.47 2.50
CA ARG A 114 16.14 -7.67 2.76
C ARG A 114 17.57 -7.59 2.23
N ARG A 115 17.78 -6.99 1.06
CA ARG A 115 19.10 -6.98 0.38
C ARG A 115 19.94 -5.76 0.72
N HIS A 116 19.29 -4.63 0.98
CA HIS A 116 19.93 -3.34 1.19
C HIS A 116 19.67 -2.78 2.60
N TYR A 117 19.03 -3.56 3.48
CA TYR A 117 18.81 -3.23 4.90
C TYR A 117 18.09 -1.89 5.14
N HIS A 118 17.30 -1.43 4.17
CA HIS A 118 16.53 -0.20 4.28
C HIS A 118 15.05 -0.46 4.00
N ASP A 119 14.22 -0.21 5.00
CA ASP A 119 12.77 -0.29 4.88
C ASP A 119 12.20 1.09 4.53
N PHE A 120 12.08 1.35 3.23
CA PHE A 120 11.53 2.61 2.74
C PHE A 120 10.05 2.79 3.09
N VAL A 121 9.30 1.69 3.25
CA VAL A 121 7.87 1.76 3.55
C VAL A 121 7.65 2.09 5.02
N ASP A 122 8.41 1.49 5.94
CA ASP A 122 8.38 1.87 7.35
C ASP A 122 8.79 3.35 7.53
N ALA A 123 9.86 3.78 6.87
CA ALA A 123 10.29 5.18 6.89
C ALA A 123 9.22 6.14 6.32
N LEU A 124 8.53 5.73 5.25
CA LEU A 124 7.42 6.49 4.66
C LEU A 124 6.22 6.55 5.61
N ALA A 125 5.84 5.42 6.22
CA ALA A 125 4.75 5.31 7.18
C ALA A 125 4.98 6.23 8.39
N TYR A 126 6.19 6.20 8.93
CA TYR A 126 6.63 7.06 10.02
C TYR A 126 6.49 8.55 9.66
N LYS A 127 6.98 8.95 8.48
CA LYS A 127 6.89 10.35 8.02
C LYS A 127 5.45 10.82 7.80
N LEU A 128 4.59 9.96 7.24
CA LEU A 128 3.18 10.31 7.00
C LEU A 128 2.34 10.28 8.29
N GLY A 129 2.81 9.58 9.33
CA GLY A 129 2.05 9.30 10.54
C GLY A 129 0.94 8.28 10.30
N VAL A 130 1.16 7.33 9.40
CA VAL A 130 0.23 6.24 9.04
C VAL A 130 0.75 4.93 9.61
N ALA A 131 -0.14 4.04 10.03
CA ALA A 131 0.26 2.77 10.62
C ALA A 131 0.96 1.86 9.60
N TYR A 132 2.19 1.44 9.91
CA TYR A 132 2.92 0.45 9.13
C TYR A 132 2.39 -0.96 9.44
N ALA A 133 1.99 -1.71 8.40
CA ALA A 133 1.42 -3.05 8.55
C ALA A 133 2.39 -4.17 8.17
N GLY A 134 3.54 -3.87 7.54
CA GLY A 134 4.39 -4.91 6.96
C GLY A 134 3.82 -5.47 5.66
N TYR A 135 4.10 -6.73 5.34
CA TYR A 135 3.67 -7.37 4.08
C TYR A 135 2.16 -7.70 4.05
N ASP A 136 1.58 -7.90 5.23
CA ASP A 136 0.17 -8.17 5.44
C ASP A 136 -0.34 -7.55 6.74
N GLY A 137 -1.59 -7.13 6.76
CA GLY A 137 -2.17 -6.37 7.86
C GLY A 137 -3.62 -6.73 8.13
N PHE A 138 -3.99 -6.73 9.41
CA PHE A 138 -5.38 -6.87 9.83
C PHE A 138 -5.89 -5.57 10.43
N LEU A 139 -6.89 -4.97 9.79
CA LEU A 139 -7.50 -3.72 10.20
C LEU A 139 -8.95 -3.94 10.67
N ARG A 140 -9.22 -3.56 11.90
CA ARG A 140 -10.57 -3.51 12.49
C ARG A 140 -11.07 -2.08 12.54
N LEU A 141 -12.01 -1.75 11.67
CA LEU A 141 -12.72 -0.48 11.67
C LEU A 141 -13.97 -0.60 12.55
N VAL A 142 -14.12 0.32 13.50
CA VAL A 142 -15.28 0.39 14.39
C VAL A 142 -15.99 1.72 14.18
N PHE A 143 -17.10 1.69 13.45
CA PHE A 143 -17.98 2.84 13.27
C PHE A 143 -18.84 3.02 14.51
N LYS A 144 -18.79 4.21 15.13
CA LYS A 144 -19.45 4.46 16.43
C LYS A 144 -20.35 5.70 16.41
N ARG A 145 -21.59 5.53 16.88
CA ARG A 145 -22.54 6.61 17.17
C ARG A 145 -23.25 6.34 18.50
N GLY A 146 -22.89 7.09 19.54
CA GLY A 146 -23.36 6.86 20.91
C GLY A 146 -23.03 5.44 21.38
N ARG A 147 -24.07 4.64 21.68
CA ARG A 147 -23.94 3.22 22.04
C ARG A 147 -23.87 2.28 20.83
N HIS A 148 -24.28 2.73 19.64
CA HIS A 148 -24.24 1.92 18.43
C HIS A 148 -22.80 1.75 17.94
N ARG A 149 -22.48 0.51 17.57
CA ARG A 149 -21.19 0.13 17.02
C ARG A 149 -21.39 -0.82 15.85
N GLN A 150 -20.76 -0.53 14.72
CA GLN A 150 -20.64 -1.43 13.59
C GLN A 150 -19.17 -1.73 13.35
N ARG A 151 -18.85 -2.96 12.97
CA ARG A 151 -17.48 -3.42 12.76
C ARG A 151 -17.31 -3.86 11.33
N LEU A 152 -16.19 -3.47 10.74
CA LEU A 152 -15.69 -3.96 9.47
C LEU A 152 -14.25 -4.40 9.68
N ASP A 153 -14.00 -5.69 9.51
CA ASP A 153 -12.68 -6.28 9.61
C ASP A 153 -12.13 -6.47 8.18
N ILE A 154 -10.90 -6.02 7.96
CA ILE A 154 -10.21 -6.07 6.67
C ILE A 154 -8.88 -6.75 6.89
N TYR A 155 -8.69 -7.91 6.26
CA TYR A 155 -7.36 -8.49 6.07
C TYR A 155 -6.84 -8.03 4.70
N ALA A 156 -5.66 -7.40 4.69
CA ALA A 156 -4.98 -6.95 3.49
C ALA A 156 -3.63 -7.66 3.37
N HIS A 157 -3.31 -8.11 2.18
CA HIS A 157 -2.05 -8.75 1.84
C HIS A 157 -1.66 -8.26 0.45
N HIS A 158 -0.43 -7.78 0.25
CA HIS A 158 0.00 -7.26 -1.05
C HIS A 158 -0.13 -8.34 -2.15
N GLY A 159 0.28 -9.57 -1.82
CA GLY A 159 0.36 -10.67 -2.77
C GLY A 159 1.74 -10.70 -3.43
N TYR A 160 2.06 -11.78 -4.13
CA TYR A 160 3.07 -11.78 -5.18
C TYR A 160 2.88 -13.05 -5.99
N TYR A 161 2.79 -12.94 -7.32
CA TYR A 161 2.72 -14.11 -8.17
C TYR A 161 3.04 -13.80 -9.63
N GLY A 162 4.12 -14.41 -10.14
CA GLY A 162 4.55 -14.28 -11.54
C GLY A 162 4.24 -15.49 -12.43
N GLY A 163 3.44 -16.45 -11.96
CA GLY A 163 3.23 -17.69 -12.72
C GLY A 163 2.17 -17.56 -13.80
N ARG A 164 2.43 -18.16 -14.96
CA ARG A 164 1.60 -18.00 -16.18
C ARG A 164 0.41 -18.95 -16.22
N THR A 165 0.44 -20.05 -15.47
CA THR A 165 -0.55 -21.12 -15.56
C THR A 165 -1.72 -20.93 -14.59
N LYS A 166 -2.91 -21.39 -15.01
CA LYS A 166 -4.13 -21.39 -14.16
C LYS A 166 -3.88 -22.14 -12.84
N THR A 167 -3.22 -23.30 -12.90
CA THR A 167 -2.93 -24.11 -11.71
C THR A 167 -2.04 -23.38 -10.72
N GLY A 168 -0.98 -22.71 -11.17
CA GLY A 168 -0.14 -21.98 -10.22
C GLY A 168 -0.87 -20.78 -9.59
N LYS A 169 -1.82 -20.13 -10.31
CA LYS A 169 -2.68 -19.07 -9.73
C LYS A 169 -3.55 -19.62 -8.62
N ILE A 170 -4.16 -20.79 -8.83
CA ILE A 170 -4.98 -21.47 -7.83
C ILE A 170 -4.14 -21.85 -6.62
N ASN A 171 -2.96 -22.45 -6.84
CA ASN A 171 -2.07 -22.85 -5.75
C ASN A 171 -1.69 -21.65 -4.88
N ARG A 172 -1.40 -20.49 -5.48
CA ARG A 172 -1.13 -19.28 -4.69
C ARG A 172 -2.32 -18.76 -3.92
N LEU A 173 -3.52 -18.79 -4.50
CA LEU A 173 -4.73 -18.45 -3.76
C LEU A 173 -4.93 -19.39 -2.56
N THR A 174 -4.67 -20.69 -2.73
CA THR A 174 -4.71 -21.66 -1.64
C THR A 174 -3.63 -21.39 -0.58
N ASP A 175 -2.40 -21.11 -0.98
CA ASP A 175 -1.32 -20.73 -0.05
C ASP A 175 -1.70 -19.48 0.75
N MET A 176 -2.27 -18.47 0.09
CA MET A 176 -2.73 -17.23 0.73
C MET A 176 -3.89 -17.46 1.69
N ALA A 177 -4.81 -18.38 1.37
CA ALA A 177 -5.91 -18.73 2.27
C ALA A 177 -5.40 -19.33 3.59
N ASN A 178 -4.22 -19.98 3.59
CA ASN A 178 -3.61 -20.55 4.79
C ASN A 178 -2.84 -19.50 5.63
N LEU A 179 -2.64 -18.27 5.14
CA LEU A 179 -1.97 -17.21 5.91
C LEU A 179 -2.87 -16.63 7.01
N PHE A 180 -4.18 -16.79 6.88
CA PHE A 180 -5.17 -16.31 7.82
C PHE A 180 -6.03 -17.47 8.32
N GLU A 181 -5.76 -17.94 9.54
CA GLU A 181 -6.69 -18.83 10.25
C GLU A 181 -7.85 -17.97 10.79
N ALA A 182 -9.02 -18.08 10.13
CA ALA A 182 -10.27 -17.43 10.50
C ALA A 182 -11.11 -18.30 11.45
#